data_AF-A0A5M6CT80-F1
#
_entry.id   AF-A0A5M6CT80-F1
#
_cell.length_a   1.000
_cell.length_b   1.000
_cell.length_c   1.000
_cell.angle_alpha   90.00
_cell.angle_beta   90.00
_cell.angle_gamma   90.00
#
_symmetry.space_group_name_H-M   'P 1'
#
loop_
_entity.id
_entity.type
_entity.pdbx_description
1 polymer ?
#
loop_
_entity_poly.entity_id
_entity_poly.type
_entity_poly.pdbx_seq_one_letter_code
_entity_poly.pdbx_strand_id
1 'polypeptide(L)' 'MITKINELYQEAINAGKKISEIVISYIAYDHLKSELNNRKSEPNWLDKVKVKDGIVGVQLVDEYDS' A
#
# COMPACT_ATOMS: atom_id res chain seq x y z
N MET A 1 -2.28 -9.89 -1.88
CA MET A 1 -2.09 -8.56 -1.26
C MET A 1 -1.82 -7.49 -2.31
N ILE A 2 -0.84 -7.69 -3.20
CA ILE A 2 -0.48 -6.70 -4.24
C ILE A 2 -1.68 -6.23 -5.07
N THR A 3 -2.54 -7.15 -5.52
CA THR A 3 -3.75 -6.80 -6.30
C THR A 3 -4.67 -5.85 -5.51
N LYS A 4 -4.91 -6.14 -4.22
CA LYS A 4 -5.74 -5.31 -3.36
C LYS A 4 -5.13 -3.91 -3.18
N ILE A 5 -3.82 -3.82 -2.94
CA ILE A 5 -3.14 -2.52 -2.81
C ILE A 5 -3.20 -1.76 -4.13
N ASN A 6 -2.99 -2.43 -5.26
CA ASN A 6 -3.14 -1.83 -6.59
C ASN A 6 -4.53 -1.26 -6.81
N GLU A 7 -5.59 -2.02 -6.52
CA GLU A 7 -6.97 -1.57 -6.66
C GLU A 7 -7.24 -0.32 -5.83
N LEU A 8 -6.94 -0.36 -4.53
CA LEU A 8 -7.11 0.78 -3.63
C LEU A 8 -6.31 2.00 -4.10
N TYR A 9 -5.07 1.79 -4.52
CA TYR A 9 -4.20 2.86 -4.99
C TYR A 9 -4.75 3.49 -6.28
N GLN A 10 -5.14 2.67 -7.26
CA GLN A 10 -5.71 3.15 -8.52
C GLN A 10 -7.04 3.87 -8.29
N GLU A 11 -7.90 3.36 -7.42
CA GLU A 11 -9.14 4.04 -7.01
C GLU A 11 -8.85 5.43 -6.43
N ALA A 12 -7.86 5.55 -5.55
CA ALA A 12 -7.48 6.83 -4.97
C ALA A 12 -6.92 7.79 -6.02
N ILE A 13 -6.02 7.33 -6.90
CA ILE A 13 -5.48 8.16 -8.00
C ILE A 13 -6.61 8.59 -8.96
N ASN A 14 -7.53 7.70 -9.30
CA ASN A 14 -8.68 8.01 -10.16
C ASN A 14 -9.65 9.00 -9.51
N ALA A 15 -9.74 9.00 -8.18
CA ALA A 15 -10.48 9.99 -7.40
C ALA A 15 -9.75 11.34 -7.27
N GLY A 16 -8.56 11.49 -7.87
CA GLY A 16 -7.74 12.69 -7.78
C GLY A 16 -6.99 12.85 -6.47
N LYS A 17 -6.95 11.81 -5.62
CA LYS A 17 -6.19 11.81 -4.37
C LYS A 17 -4.72 11.59 -4.66
N LYS A 18 -3.87 12.21 -3.84
CA LYS A 18 -2.43 11.96 -3.83
C LYS A 18 -2.10 11.16 -2.58
N ILE A 19 -1.54 9.97 -2.76
CA ILE A 19 -1.19 9.07 -1.67
C ILE A 19 0.23 9.38 -1.19
N SER A 20 0.34 9.76 0.08
CA SER A 20 1.61 10.00 0.76
C SER A 20 2.18 8.70 1.33
N GLU A 21 1.34 7.90 2.00
CA GLU A 21 1.74 6.65 2.64
C GLU A 21 0.71 5.53 2.40
N ILE A 22 1.19 4.28 2.36
CA ILE A 22 0.37 3.07 2.42
C ILE A 22 0.73 2.35 3.70
N VAL A 23 -0.15 2.43 4.68
CA VAL A 23 0.07 1.81 5.98
C VAL A 23 -0.43 0.38 5.94
N ILE A 24 0.42 -0.57 6.33
CA ILE A 24 0.11 -2.00 6.34
C ILE A 24 0.46 -2.64 7.69
N SER A 25 -0.34 -3.61 8.14
CA SER A 25 0.00 -4.36 9.36
C SER A 25 1.19 -5.29 9.12
N TYR A 26 1.89 -5.70 10.19
CA TYR A 26 3.04 -6.61 10.10
C TYR A 26 2.69 -7.91 9.34
N ILE A 27 1.57 -8.54 9.69
CA ILE A 27 1.09 -9.77 9.05
C ILE A 27 0.83 -9.53 7.55
N ALA A 28 0.19 -8.42 7.21
CA ALA A 28 -0.11 -8.12 5.81
C ALA A 28 1.16 -7.78 5.00
N TYR A 29 2.18 -7.21 5.65
CA TYR A 29 3.49 -6.96 5.05
C TYR A 29 4.26 -8.25 4.73
N ASP A 30 4.24 -9.25 5.61
CA ASP A 30 4.88 -10.54 5.34
C ASP A 30 4.26 -11.22 4.10
N HIS A 31 2.93 -11.18 3.98
CA HIS A 31 2.22 -11.67 2.80
C HIS A 31 2.60 -10.89 1.54
N LEU A 32 2.66 -9.55 1.64
CA LEU A 32 3.08 -8.68 0.54
C LEU A 32 4.50 -9.00 0.07
N LYS A 33 5.44 -9.18 0.99
CA LYS A 33 6.84 -9.51 0.69
C LYS A 33 6.96 -10.85 -0.04
N SER A 34 6.19 -11.86 0.39
CA SER A 34 6.14 -13.15 -0.29
C SER A 34 5.62 -13.02 -1.73
N GLU A 35 4.65 -12.16 -1.99
CA GLU A 35 4.16 -11.92 -3.36
C GLU A 35 5.15 -11.11 -4.21
N LEU A 36 5.86 -10.14 -3.62
CA LEU A 36 6.86 -9.32 -4.30
C LEU A 36 8.06 -10.15 -4.76
N ASN A 37 8.51 -11.09 -3.93
CA ASN A 37 9.62 -12.01 -4.29
C ASN A 37 9.35 -12.82 -5.56
N ASN A 38 8.07 -13.03 -5.92
CA ASN A 38 7.66 -13.77 -7.10
C ASN A 38 7.45 -12.87 -8.34
N ARG A 39 7.71 -11.56 -8.25
CA ARG A 39 7.53 -10.61 -9.35
C ARG A 39 8.85 -10.15 -9.95
N LYS A 40 8.83 -9.89 -11.26
CA LYS A 40 9.95 -9.29 -11.99
C LYS A 40 9.96 -7.76 -11.93
N SER A 41 8.84 -7.14 -11.55
CA SER A 41 8.68 -5.69 -11.54
C SER A 41 8.06 -5.24 -10.22
N GLU A 42 8.65 -4.22 -9.63
CA GLU A 42 8.19 -3.62 -8.39
C GLU A 42 7.05 -2.62 -8.68
N PRO A 43 5.96 -2.62 -7.87
CA PRO A 43 4.92 -1.61 -7.97
C PRO A 43 5.45 -0.21 -7.64
N ASN A 44 4.91 0.80 -8.33
CA ASN A 44 5.30 2.21 -8.16
C ASN A 44 4.90 2.85 -6.82
N TRP A 45 4.09 2.16 -6.02
CA TRP A 45 3.69 2.60 -4.68
C TRP A 45 4.46 1.88 -3.58
N LEU A 46 5.38 0.97 -3.93
CA LEU A 46 6.11 0.15 -2.96
C LEU A 46 6.95 1.01 -2.01
N ASP A 47 7.51 2.12 -2.51
CA ASP A 47 8.26 3.12 -1.74
C ASP A 47 7.40 3.83 -0.68
N LYS A 48 6.08 3.86 -0.87
CA LYS A 48 5.11 4.48 0.03
C LYS A 48 4.67 3.56 1.16
N VAL A 49 5.05 2.27 1.12
CA VAL A 49 4.61 1.29 2.11
C VAL A 49 5.30 1.51 3.45
N LYS A 50 4.51 1.64 4.51
CA LYS A 50 4.95 1.76 5.90
C LYS A 50 4.26 0.69 6.75
N VAL A 51 5.04 -0.04 7.53
CA VAL A 51 4.49 -0.95 8.53
C VAL A 51 4.19 -0.14 9.80
N LYS A 52 2.95 -0.16 10.28
CA LYS A 52 2.57 0.44 11.58
C LYS A 52 1.81 -0.57 12.41
N ASP A 53 2.03 -0.51 13.72
CA ASP A 53 1.24 -1.24 14.70
C ASP A 53 -0.14 -0.57 14.89
N GLY A 54 -1.13 -1.37 15.30
CA GLY A 54 -2.48 -0.86 15.60
C GLY A 54 -3.40 -0.70 14.39
N ILE A 55 -2.95 -1.03 13.17
CA ILE A 55 -3.82 -1.09 12.01
C ILE A 55 -4.13 -2.54 11.59
N VAL A 56 -5.30 -2.74 10.99
CA VAL A 56 -5.72 -4.04 10.46
C VAL A 56 -5.74 -3.96 8.94
N GLY A 57 -4.90 -4.77 8.29
CA GLY A 57 -4.86 -4.86 6.83
C GLY A 57 -4.05 -3.73 6.18
N VAL A 58 -4.68 -2.97 5.28
CA VAL A 58 -4.05 -1.92 4.45
C VAL A 58 -4.90 -0.66 4.53
N GLN A 59 -4.26 0.49 4.73
CA GLN A 59 -4.87 1.82 4.73
C GLN A 59 -4.04 2.78 3.87
N LEU A 60 -4.72 3.63 3.10
CA LEU A 60 -4.07 4.70 2.31
C LEU A 60 -4.15 6.01 3.09
N VAL A 61 -3.04 6.73 3.14
CA VAL A 61 -2.94 8.07 3.72
C VAL A 61 -2.78 9.06 2.58
N ASP A 62 -3.70 10.03 2.51
CA ASP A 62 -3.69 11.08 1.51
C ASP A 62 -2.72 12.22 1.92
N GLU A 63 -2.24 13.02 0.97
CA GLU A 63 -1.36 14.17 1.23
C GLU A 63 -2.04 15.35 1.97
N TYR A 64 -3.31 15.23 2.37
CA TYR A 64 -4.15 16.36 2.84
C TYR A 64 -4.39 16.43 4.35
N ASP A 65 -3.67 15.68 5.19
CA ASP A 65 -3.80 15.71 6.66
C ASP A 65 -2.66 16.47 7.36
N SER A 66 -2.36 17.70 6.91
CA SER A 66 -1.48 18.64 7.63
C SER A 66 -1.91 20.09 7.47
#